data_AF-A0A183HJ71-F1
#
_entry.id   AF-A0A183HJ71-F1
#
_cell.length_a   1.000
_cell.length_b   1.000
_cell.length_c   1.000
_cell.angle_alpha   90.00
_cell.angle_beta   90.00
_cell.angle_gamma   90.00
#
_symmetry.space_group_name_H-M   'P 1'
#
loop_
_entity.id
_entity.type
_entity.pdbx_description
1 polymer ?
#
loop_
_entity_poly.entity_id
_entity_poly.type
_entity_poly.pdbx_seq_one_letter_code
_entity_poly.pdbx_strand_id
1 'polypeptide(L)'
;MAELRVFKTDQELNVLRYVCEISSEAHKAVMKAVKPGMYEYQLERFIEHENDNGHFSVFRHHCYYHGGCRHLAYTCIASSGCNSSILHYGHENAPNSKEIIDGDLCLFDMGPEYNCYASDITTTFPCNGKFTEKQKIIYNAVLAANTEVFKTAKPGKFLYLLIL
;
A
#
# COMPACT_ATOMS: atom_id res chain seq x y z
N MET A 1 20.14 -4.07 22.70
CA MET A 1 19.89 -4.46 21.29
C MET A 1 18.77 -3.66 20.64
N ALA A 2 17.60 -3.47 21.26
CA ALA A 2 16.49 -2.72 20.64
C ALA A 2 16.85 -1.27 20.25
N GLU A 3 17.51 -0.53 21.15
CA GLU A 3 17.89 0.87 20.91
C GLU A 3 18.77 1.07 19.66
N LEU A 4 19.65 0.11 19.38
CA LEU A 4 20.55 0.15 18.22
C LEU A 4 19.80 0.07 16.89
N ARG A 5 18.57 -0.47 16.87
CA ARG A 5 17.75 -0.58 15.65
C ARG A 5 16.86 0.65 15.42
N VAL A 6 16.78 1.56 16.39
CA VAL A 6 15.95 2.77 16.29
C VAL A 6 16.57 3.74 15.29
N PHE A 7 17.87 4.00 15.43
CA PHE A 7 18.65 4.90 14.59
C PHE A 7 19.31 4.13 13.45
N LYS A 8 18.95 4.46 12.21
CA LYS A 8 19.45 3.76 11.02
C LYS A 8 20.76 4.39 10.59
N THR A 9 21.72 3.54 10.25
CA THR A 9 22.94 3.93 9.55
C THR A 9 22.63 4.37 8.12
N ASP A 10 23.57 5.06 7.47
CA ASP A 10 23.40 5.48 6.07
C ASP A 10 23.20 4.29 5.12
N GLN A 11 23.86 3.16 5.40
CA GLN A 11 23.69 1.92 4.66
C GLN A 11 22.27 1.37 4.80
N GLU A 12 21.72 1.34 6.02
CA GLU A 12 20.33 0.94 6.27
C GLU A 12 19.34 1.88 5.58
N LEU A 13 19.59 3.19 5.62
CA LEU A 13 18.76 4.17 4.92
C LEU A 13 18.77 3.98 3.41
N ASN A 14 19.89 3.55 2.81
CA ASN A 14 19.94 3.24 1.38
C ASN A 14 19.06 2.04 1.03
N VAL A 15 19.06 0.99 1.86
CA VAL A 15 18.16 -0.17 1.66
C VAL A 15 16.69 0.24 1.84
N LEU A 16 16.38 1.06 2.85
CA LEU A 16 15.02 1.57 3.09
C LEU A 16 14.52 2.44 1.93
N ARG A 17 15.37 3.31 1.37
CA ARG A 17 15.02 4.11 0.18
C ARG A 17 14.71 3.21 -1.01
N TYR A 18 15.54 2.20 -1.25
CA TYR A 18 15.33 1.24 -2.34
C TYR A 18 14.01 0.48 -2.21
N VAL A 19 13.73 -0.12 -1.05
CA VAL A 19 12.49 -0.90 -0.87
C VAL A 19 11.24 -0.02 -0.93
N CYS A 20 11.31 1.23 -0.45
CA CYS A 20 10.24 2.21 -0.61
C CYS A 20 10.03 2.65 -2.07
N GLU A 21 11.10 2.76 -2.86
CA GLU A 21 11.02 3.07 -4.30
C GLU A 21 10.29 1.95 -5.05
N ILE A 22 10.71 0.70 -4.88
CA ILE A 22 10.05 -0.47 -5.47
C ILE A 22 8.57 -0.56 -5.04
N SER A 23 8.29 -0.37 -3.75
CA SER A 23 6.92 -0.35 -3.24
C SER A 23 6.07 0.75 -3.92
N SER A 24 6.64 1.94 -4.08
CA SER A 24 5.97 3.07 -4.74
C SER A 24 5.69 2.80 -6.21
N GLU A 25 6.62 2.17 -6.93
CA GLU A 25 6.43 1.78 -8.33
C GLU A 25 5.35 0.70 -8.47
N ALA A 26 5.33 -0.28 -7.57
CA ALA A 26 4.30 -1.31 -7.52
C ALA A 26 2.91 -0.73 -7.24
N HIS A 27 2.78 0.21 -6.28
CA HIS A 27 1.53 0.94 -6.03
C HIS A 27 1.06 1.73 -7.26
N LYS A 28 1.97 2.39 -7.99
CA LYS A 28 1.64 3.07 -9.25
C LYS A 28 1.15 2.09 -10.32
N ALA A 29 1.76 0.91 -10.41
CA ALA A 29 1.31 -0.14 -11.34
C ALA A 29 -0.10 -0.61 -10.99
N VAL A 30 -0.39 -0.84 -9.70
CA VAL A 30 -1.73 -1.20 -9.21
C VAL A 30 -2.76 -0.14 -9.56
N MET A 31 -2.48 1.13 -9.28
CA MET A 31 -3.39 2.25 -9.60
C MET A 31 -3.67 2.39 -11.11
N LYS A 32 -2.74 1.95 -11.98
CA LYS A 32 -2.95 1.94 -13.44
C LYS A 32 -3.77 0.74 -13.91
N ALA A 33 -3.73 -0.37 -13.18
CA ALA A 33 -4.34 -1.63 -13.57
C ALA A 33 -5.77 -1.82 -13.05
N VAL A 34 -6.09 -1.23 -11.89
CA VAL A 34 -7.40 -1.35 -11.25
C VAL A 34 -8.53 -0.90 -12.17
N LYS A 35 -9.62 -1.67 -12.17
CA LYS A 35 -10.89 -1.35 -12.82
C LYS A 35 -12.03 -2.02 -12.06
N PRO A 36 -13.26 -1.47 -12.12
CA PRO A 36 -14.45 -2.17 -11.64
C PRO A 36 -14.59 -3.56 -12.26
N GLY A 37 -15.09 -4.52 -11.48
CA GLY A 37 -15.23 -5.93 -11.86
C GLY A 37 -14.00 -6.81 -11.58
N MET A 38 -12.90 -6.22 -11.09
CA MET A 38 -11.78 -6.99 -10.56
C MET A 38 -12.03 -7.40 -9.12
N TYR A 39 -11.42 -8.48 -8.67
CA TYR A 39 -11.34 -8.82 -7.25
C TYR A 39 -10.11 -8.16 -6.60
N GLU A 40 -10.26 -7.79 -5.33
CA GLU A 40 -9.18 -7.21 -4.52
C GLU A 40 -7.88 -8.04 -4.57
N TYR A 41 -7.96 -9.37 -4.42
CA TYR A 41 -6.80 -10.25 -4.48
C TYR A 41 -6.09 -10.23 -5.85
N GLN A 42 -6.73 -9.82 -6.95
CA GLN A 42 -6.06 -9.78 -8.26
C GLN A 42 -5.01 -8.67 -8.31
N LEU A 43 -5.15 -7.65 -7.47
CA LEU A 43 -4.19 -6.57 -7.35
C LEU A 43 -3.11 -6.89 -6.32
N GLU A 44 -3.44 -7.70 -5.30
CA GLU A 44 -2.48 -8.28 -4.36
C GLU A 44 -1.62 -9.38 -5.00
N ARG A 45 -2.24 -10.46 -5.51
CA ARG A 45 -1.70 -11.82 -5.62
C ARG A 45 -1.85 -12.39 -7.03
N PHE A 46 -1.07 -13.44 -7.29
CA PHE A 46 -0.91 -14.07 -8.60
C PHE A 46 -2.04 -15.04 -8.87
N ILE A 47 -2.56 -15.02 -10.10
CA ILE A 47 -3.35 -16.11 -10.67
C ILE A 47 -2.71 -16.50 -12.00
N GLU A 48 -2.47 -17.80 -12.18
CA GLU A 48 -2.14 -18.37 -13.49
C GLU A 48 -3.37 -18.34 -14.39
N HIS A 49 -3.21 -17.91 -15.63
CA HIS A 49 -4.22 -18.13 -16.67
C HIS A 49 -3.54 -18.76 -17.88
N GLU A 50 -4.00 -19.95 -18.26
CA GLU A 50 -3.36 -20.84 -19.24
C GLU A 50 -3.40 -20.32 -20.68
N ASN A 51 -4.25 -19.35 -21.03
CA ASN A 51 -4.42 -18.90 -22.40
C ASN A 51 -4.72 -17.39 -22.45
N ASP A 52 -3.81 -16.60 -23.01
CA ASP A 52 -3.93 -15.18 -23.40
C ASP A 52 -3.88 -14.07 -22.31
N ASN A 53 -2.92 -13.13 -22.48
CA ASN A 53 -2.86 -11.74 -21.97
C ASN A 53 -3.01 -11.43 -20.46
N GLY A 54 -2.68 -12.39 -19.59
CA GLY A 54 -2.00 -12.19 -18.29
C GLY A 54 -2.63 -11.25 -17.24
N HIS A 55 -3.47 -11.79 -16.36
CA HIS A 55 -3.82 -11.16 -15.08
C HIS A 55 -2.70 -11.39 -14.05
N PHE A 56 -1.73 -10.48 -13.99
CA PHE A 56 -0.63 -10.55 -13.04
C PHE A 56 -1.02 -10.01 -11.66
N SER A 57 -0.42 -10.59 -10.60
CA SER A 57 -0.31 -9.99 -9.27
C SER A 57 0.37 -8.64 -9.36
N VAL A 58 -0.38 -7.56 -9.57
CA VAL A 58 0.28 -6.31 -10.01
C VAL A 58 1.29 -5.84 -8.97
N PHE A 59 0.97 -5.91 -7.68
CA PHE A 59 1.89 -5.52 -6.62
C PHE A 59 3.03 -6.51 -6.40
N ARG A 60 2.74 -7.76 -6.00
CA ARG A 60 3.80 -8.72 -5.61
C ARG A 60 4.66 -9.14 -6.79
N HIS A 61 4.09 -9.27 -7.99
CA HIS A 61 4.88 -9.56 -9.18
C HIS A 61 5.88 -8.43 -9.42
N HIS A 62 5.43 -7.17 -9.37
CA HIS A 62 6.31 -6.03 -9.60
C HIS A 62 7.45 -5.99 -8.57
N CYS A 63 7.11 -6.11 -7.28
CA CYS A 63 8.09 -6.12 -6.20
C CYS A 63 9.14 -7.23 -6.36
N TYR A 64 8.73 -8.45 -6.70
CA TYR A 64 9.67 -9.57 -6.83
C TYR A 64 10.45 -9.52 -8.14
N TYR A 65 9.77 -9.35 -9.27
CA TYR A 65 10.37 -9.40 -10.61
C TYR A 65 11.32 -8.22 -10.86
N HIS A 66 10.93 -7.00 -10.49
CA HIS A 66 11.76 -5.80 -10.70
C HIS A 66 12.63 -5.45 -9.49
N GLY A 67 12.14 -5.69 -8.27
CA GLY A 67 12.82 -5.28 -7.03
C GLY A 67 13.57 -6.40 -6.30
N GLY A 68 13.47 -7.65 -6.75
CA GLY A 68 14.07 -8.79 -6.04
C GLY A 68 13.49 -9.04 -4.64
N CYS A 69 12.36 -8.40 -4.30
CA CYS A 69 11.70 -8.54 -3.01
C CYS A 69 10.92 -9.86 -2.96
N ARG A 70 11.60 -10.92 -2.51
CA ARG A 70 11.02 -12.28 -2.44
C ARG A 70 9.82 -12.36 -1.49
N HIS A 71 9.82 -11.57 -0.42
CA HIS A 71 8.76 -11.54 0.57
C HIS A 71 8.12 -10.15 0.66
N LEU A 72 6.94 -10.15 1.28
CA LEU A 72 6.30 -8.94 1.75
C LEU A 72 6.63 -8.72 3.22
N ALA A 73 6.59 -7.47 3.67
CA ALA A 73 6.78 -7.13 5.08
C ALA A 73 5.59 -7.58 5.95
N TYR A 74 4.40 -7.69 5.37
CA TYR A 74 3.15 -8.09 6.02
C TYR A 74 2.15 -8.61 4.98
N THR A 75 1.03 -9.19 5.44
CA THR A 75 -0.09 -9.58 4.56
C THR A 75 -0.70 -8.33 3.95
N CYS A 76 -0.78 -8.27 2.63
CA CYS A 76 -1.36 -7.14 1.93
C CYS A 76 -2.82 -6.90 2.34
N ILE A 77 -3.14 -5.63 2.57
CA ILE A 77 -4.49 -5.17 2.83
C ILE A 77 -4.98 -4.51 1.53
N ALA A 78 -5.69 -5.27 0.70
CA ALA A 78 -6.26 -4.78 -0.56
C ALA A 78 -7.76 -4.61 -0.36
N SER A 79 -8.19 -3.45 0.12
CA SER A 79 -9.59 -3.23 0.50
C SER A 79 -10.33 -2.29 -0.45
N SER A 80 -11.62 -2.52 -0.64
CA SER A 80 -12.51 -1.69 -1.45
C SER A 80 -13.86 -1.43 -0.76
N GLY A 81 -14.42 -0.23 -0.99
CA GLY A 81 -15.72 0.15 -0.43
C GLY A 81 -15.70 0.11 1.09
N CYS A 82 -16.70 -0.54 1.70
CA CYS A 82 -16.78 -0.64 3.16
C CYS A 82 -15.64 -1.47 3.79
N ASN A 83 -14.95 -2.33 3.05
CA ASN A 83 -13.81 -3.07 3.60
C ASN A 83 -12.67 -2.14 4.00
N SER A 84 -12.58 -0.95 3.38
CA SER A 84 -11.57 0.06 3.72
C SER A 84 -11.74 0.69 5.10
N SER A 85 -12.82 0.38 5.84
CA SER A 85 -12.94 0.71 7.26
C SER A 85 -12.39 -0.38 8.21
N ILE A 86 -11.93 -1.51 7.68
CA ILE A 86 -11.32 -2.61 8.45
C ILE A 86 -9.80 -2.48 8.35
N LEU A 87 -9.16 -2.05 9.44
CA LEU A 87 -7.75 -1.64 9.42
C LEU A 87 -6.78 -2.71 8.92
N HIS A 88 -6.91 -3.95 9.41
CA HIS A 88 -6.08 -5.08 8.99
C HIS A 88 -6.91 -6.12 8.22
N TYR A 89 -7.63 -5.66 7.19
CA TYR A 89 -8.28 -6.54 6.21
C TYR A 89 -7.22 -7.39 5.44
N GLY A 90 -7.63 -8.47 4.77
CA GLY A 90 -6.72 -9.32 3.98
C GLY A 90 -6.17 -10.56 4.68
N HIS A 91 -6.43 -10.73 5.99
CA HIS A 91 -6.12 -11.96 6.73
C HIS A 91 -7.02 -13.14 6.28
N GLU A 92 -6.78 -14.36 6.78
CA GLU A 92 -7.44 -15.59 6.30
C GLU A 92 -8.98 -15.54 6.39
N ASN A 93 -9.53 -14.91 7.44
CA ASN A 93 -10.98 -14.77 7.61
C ASN A 93 -11.62 -13.67 6.74
N ALA A 94 -10.81 -12.87 6.03
CA ALA A 94 -11.25 -11.77 5.19
C ALA A 94 -10.23 -11.54 4.04
N PRO A 95 -10.06 -12.55 3.15
CA PRO A 95 -8.82 -12.75 2.39
C PRO A 95 -8.77 -11.97 1.06
N ASN A 96 -9.08 -10.67 1.10
CA ASN A 96 -9.10 -9.80 -0.10
C ASN A 96 -9.99 -10.36 -1.23
N SER A 97 -11.17 -10.88 -0.89
CA SER A 97 -12.03 -11.63 -1.81
C SER A 97 -13.25 -10.88 -2.31
N LYS A 98 -13.40 -9.59 -1.99
CA LYS A 98 -14.52 -8.79 -2.50
C LYS A 98 -14.24 -8.33 -3.93
N GLU A 99 -15.28 -8.33 -4.75
CA GLU A 99 -15.28 -7.69 -6.06
C GLU A 99 -15.32 -6.17 -5.90
N ILE A 100 -14.43 -5.48 -6.62
CA ILE A 100 -14.34 -4.03 -6.69
C ILE A 100 -15.44 -3.51 -7.60
N ILE A 101 -16.33 -2.69 -7.07
CA ILE A 101 -17.52 -2.22 -7.77
C ILE A 101 -17.29 -0.78 -8.23
N ASP A 102 -17.93 -0.35 -9.33
CA ASP A 102 -17.82 1.04 -9.79
C ASP A 102 -18.25 2.02 -8.70
N GLY A 103 -17.45 3.07 -8.52
CA GLY A 103 -17.62 4.06 -7.46
C GLY A 103 -16.99 3.69 -6.12
N ASP A 104 -16.45 2.48 -5.94
CA ASP A 104 -15.70 2.12 -4.73
C ASP A 104 -14.44 2.99 -4.58
N LEU A 105 -14.16 3.37 -3.33
CA LEU A 105 -12.85 3.84 -2.93
C LEU A 105 -12.02 2.63 -2.51
N CYS A 106 -10.81 2.52 -3.05
CA CYS A 106 -9.84 1.49 -2.68
C CYS A 106 -8.88 2.06 -1.63
N LEU A 107 -8.55 1.28 -0.60
CA LEU A 107 -7.47 1.54 0.35
C LEU A 107 -6.54 0.34 0.38
N PHE A 108 -5.33 0.56 -0.12
CA PHE A 108 -4.38 -0.48 -0.45
C PHE A 108 -3.13 -0.25 0.38
N ASP A 109 -2.97 -1.04 1.42
CA ASP A 109 -1.84 -1.00 2.35
C ASP A 109 -0.98 -2.24 2.13
N MET A 110 0.17 -2.01 1.47
CA MET A 110 1.03 -3.07 0.97
C MET A 110 2.49 -2.61 0.92
N GLY A 111 3.40 -3.49 1.34
CA GLY A 111 4.82 -3.21 1.37
C GLY A 111 5.68 -4.46 1.19
N PRO A 112 6.60 -4.49 0.22
CA PRO A 112 7.65 -5.51 0.17
C PRO A 112 8.65 -5.38 1.31
N GLU A 113 9.39 -6.46 1.56
CA GLU A 113 10.69 -6.40 2.25
C GLU A 113 11.84 -6.73 1.30
N TYR A 114 12.99 -6.13 1.57
CA TYR A 114 14.25 -6.45 0.90
C TYR A 114 15.38 -6.56 1.92
N ASN A 115 16.10 -7.68 1.94
CA ASN A 115 17.11 -7.98 2.96
C ASN A 115 16.61 -7.80 4.40
N CYS A 116 15.35 -8.18 4.66
CA CYS A 116 14.66 -8.00 5.94
C CYS A 116 14.46 -6.54 6.39
N TYR A 117 14.60 -5.56 5.47
CA TYR A 117 14.15 -4.18 5.67
C TYR A 117 12.79 -4.00 5.01
N ALA A 118 11.81 -3.53 5.80
CA ALA A 118 10.45 -3.34 5.36
C ALA A 118 10.23 -1.99 4.69
N SER A 119 9.33 -1.97 3.71
CA SER A 119 8.54 -0.78 3.37
C SER A 119 7.10 -0.97 3.87
N ASP A 120 6.41 0.13 4.09
CA ASP A 120 5.02 0.17 4.55
C ASP A 120 4.37 1.41 3.94
N ILE A 121 3.48 1.20 2.97
CA ILE A 121 2.87 2.25 2.16
C ILE A 121 1.39 1.94 1.96
N THR A 122 0.54 2.88 2.34
CA THR A 122 -0.88 2.89 2.04
C THR A 122 -1.19 3.89 0.93
N THR A 123 -1.96 3.47 -0.08
CA THR A 123 -2.54 4.36 -1.10
C THR A 123 -4.07 4.28 -1.08
N THR A 124 -4.74 5.41 -1.31
CA THR A 124 -6.20 5.49 -1.37
C THR A 124 -6.62 6.18 -2.66
N PHE A 125 -7.47 5.53 -3.46
CA PHE A 125 -7.84 6.01 -4.79
C PHE A 125 -9.21 5.44 -5.23
N PRO A 126 -9.96 6.15 -6.09
CA PRO A 126 -11.21 5.64 -6.66
C PRO A 126 -10.91 4.56 -7.70
N CYS A 127 -11.61 3.43 -7.64
CA CYS A 127 -11.37 2.30 -8.56
C CYS A 127 -11.61 2.64 -10.05
N ASN A 128 -12.42 3.67 -10.32
CA ASN A 128 -12.77 4.16 -11.66
C ASN A 128 -11.97 5.40 -12.07
N GLY A 129 -10.96 5.78 -11.28
CA GLY A 129 -10.07 6.91 -11.57
C GLY A 129 -10.67 8.30 -11.32
N LYS A 130 -11.90 8.41 -10.81
CA LYS A 130 -12.54 9.71 -10.53
C LYS A 130 -13.13 9.77 -9.13
N PHE A 131 -12.64 10.71 -8.33
CA PHE A 131 -13.20 10.98 -7.01
C PHE A 131 -14.60 11.61 -7.17
N THR A 132 -15.56 11.10 -6.39
CA THR A 132 -16.79 11.84 -6.09
C THR A 132 -16.49 12.99 -5.13
N GLU A 133 -17.40 13.98 -5.04
CA GLU A 133 -17.24 15.08 -4.08
C GLU A 133 -17.11 14.60 -2.63
N LYS A 134 -17.89 13.59 -2.23
CA LYS A 134 -17.80 13.01 -0.87
C LYS A 134 -16.45 12.34 -0.62
N GLN A 135 -15.97 11.52 -1.56
CA GLN A 135 -14.65 10.88 -1.43
C GLN A 135 -13.53 11.91 -1.38
N LYS A 136 -13.62 12.97 -2.20
CA LYS A 136 -12.63 14.04 -2.26
C LYS A 136 -12.52 14.83 -0.96
N ILE A 137 -13.65 15.08 -0.29
CA ILE A 137 -13.67 15.74 1.03
C ILE A 137 -12.88 14.91 2.05
N ILE A 138 -13.18 13.62 2.14
CA ILE A 138 -12.53 12.72 3.11
C ILE A 138 -11.04 12.57 2.78
N TYR A 139 -10.70 12.31 1.52
CA TYR A 139 -9.32 12.16 1.07
C TYR A 139 -8.48 13.40 1.39
N ASN A 140 -8.99 14.60 1.08
CA ASN A 140 -8.24 15.83 1.33
C ASN A 140 -8.10 16.14 2.82
N ALA A 141 -9.06 15.74 3.67
CA ALA A 141 -8.91 15.88 5.12
C ALA A 141 -7.72 15.06 5.64
N VAL A 142 -7.60 13.80 5.19
CA VAL A 142 -6.47 12.92 5.55
C VAL A 142 -5.16 13.43 4.96
N LEU A 143 -5.16 13.88 3.69
CA LEU A 143 -3.99 14.46 3.04
C LEU A 143 -3.48 15.70 3.78
N ALA A 144 -4.39 16.59 4.21
CA ALA A 144 -4.05 17.79 4.96
C ALA A 144 -3.42 17.43 6.31
N ALA A 145 -4.02 16.50 7.06
CA ALA A 145 -3.47 16.01 8.32
C ALA A 145 -2.07 15.40 8.12
N ASN A 146 -1.92 14.48 7.16
CA ASN A 146 -0.65 13.83 6.84
C ASN A 146 0.45 14.86 6.49
N THR A 147 0.13 15.84 5.64
CA THR A 147 1.05 16.91 5.25
C THR A 147 1.49 17.75 6.45
N GLU A 148 0.59 18.05 7.38
CA GLU A 148 0.92 18.86 8.56
C GLU A 148 1.80 18.11 9.56
N VAL A 149 1.58 16.81 9.71
CA VAL A 149 2.45 15.94 10.52
C VAL A 149 3.88 15.94 9.98
N PHE A 150 4.06 15.79 8.67
CA PHE A 150 5.40 15.83 8.04
C PHE A 150 6.12 17.15 8.25
N LYS A 151 5.43 18.30 8.21
CA LYS A 151 6.03 19.61 8.49
C LYS A 151 6.47 19.75 9.96
N THR A 152 5.72 19.13 10.86
CA THR A 152 5.93 19.29 12.30
C THR A 152 6.99 18.33 12.85
N ALA A 153 7.15 17.16 12.23
CA ALA A 153 8.10 16.12 12.63
C ALA A 153 9.56 16.60 12.56
N LYS A 154 10.19 16.77 13.73
CA LYS A 154 11.61 17.17 13.86
C LYS A 154 12.17 16.77 15.23
N PRO A 155 13.51 16.72 15.41
CA PRO A 155 14.13 16.42 16.69
C PRO A 155 13.57 17.28 17.84
N GLY A 156 13.34 16.66 19.00
CA GLY A 156 12.80 17.32 20.20
C GLY A 156 11.26 17.47 20.23
N LYS A 157 10.53 17.03 19.21
CA LYS A 157 9.06 16.94 19.25
C LYS A 157 8.62 15.60 19.84
N PHE A 158 7.59 15.63 20.68
CA PHE A 158 6.97 14.40 21.18
C PHE A 158 6.08 13.77 20.12
N LEU A 159 6.20 12.46 19.92
CA LEU A 159 5.43 11.71 18.92
C LEU A 159 3.91 11.84 19.13
N TYR A 160 3.44 11.84 20.37
CA TYR A 160 2.00 11.96 20.66
C TYR A 160 1.40 13.31 20.24
N LEU A 161 2.22 14.36 20.08
CA LEU A 161 1.80 15.67 19.58
C LEU A 161 1.72 15.71 18.04
N LEU A 162 2.17 14.65 17.36
CA LEU A 162 2.10 14.53 15.90
C LEU A 162 0.86 13.74 15.45
N ILE A 163 0.08 13.18 16.37
CA ILE A 163 -1.05 12.28 16.06
C ILE A 163 -2.40 12.79 16.64
N LEU A 164 -2.40 14.00 17.21
CA LEU A 164 -3.57 14.74 17.72
C LEU A 164 -3.87 15.92 16.80
#